data_AF-A0A2D2CXI7-F1
#
_entry.id   AF-A0A2D2CXI7-F1
#
_cell.length_a   1.000
_cell.length_b   1.000
_cell.length_c   1.000
_cell.angle_alpha   90.00
_cell.angle_beta   90.00
_cell.angle_gamma   90.00
#
_symmetry.space_group_name_H-M   'P 1'
#
loop_
_entity.id
_entity.type
_entity.pdbx_description
1 polymer ?
#
loop_
_entity_poly.entity_id
_entity_poly.type
_entity_poly.pdbx_seq_one_letter_code
_entity_poly.pdbx_strand_id
1 'polypeptide(L)'
;MQMRSLNPFLPKRAKSQSIRWRTGPSAGKTGIVIEPASPVPVQTIAPAPDVDYRKDPRGRKPKLCAGEKPAPRADESRDPARPRYFSPPSYPDAGKIDFCSGGLHGRSVASWASALDMIPLDHGPVGCGAYGQSLRLRAPGFAQGIESFSALHFCTDLRADDLEDGGDERLRRAMSEAVELFPLARGFAVTSEDPVALLDSNVKGIAKIEMRRTQRLVLPLDTYKSWAVETAAALQSASRIFSRPSSKKMHVALPYAREAPALVWIVSKLLADMGIETVHEITQSSSLDLARMKDCRFIIGFAGAVDVMDEDMRGGYADLLRQWLSTPIIWTCFESPSMTTASLRAIGERLDRRTARRAEQTIARGEALVRATIERYRPRLRNKLMLHFRPMTETQLEPYRLLGLRIGDASGWIGKTGKRRTPRLRCDADHPDEAAIDSYLAEAKPDLVLHFGDGESRGEYEWRKRAQVALPFSPFFDRKGNAFWGYDGFACLAEALDKATNATWRRIVATPWKQRA
;
A
#
# COMPACT_ATOMS: atom_id res chain seq x y z
N MET A 1 -6.64 45.29 -15.69
CA MET A 1 -7.35 44.93 -14.45
C MET A 1 -6.48 43.91 -13.72
N GLN A 2 -5.75 44.31 -12.66
CA GLN A 2 -4.85 43.42 -11.91
C GLN A 2 -5.67 42.50 -10.99
N MET A 3 -5.61 41.19 -11.22
CA MET A 3 -6.18 40.19 -10.29
C MET A 3 -5.41 40.23 -8.96
N ARG A 4 -6.06 40.75 -7.92
CA ARG A 4 -5.58 40.62 -6.54
C ARG A 4 -5.91 39.21 -6.04
N SER A 5 -4.92 38.52 -5.50
CA SER A 5 -5.09 37.27 -4.75
C SER A 5 -5.98 37.51 -3.53
N LEU A 6 -7.06 36.74 -3.39
CA LEU A 6 -8.07 36.82 -2.32
C LEU A 6 -7.73 35.98 -1.07
N ASN A 7 -6.49 35.47 -0.94
CA ASN A 7 -6.13 34.64 0.21
C ASN A 7 -5.28 35.43 1.24
N PRO A 8 -5.85 35.81 2.40
CA PRO A 8 -5.15 36.61 3.42
C PRO A 8 -4.06 35.85 4.20
N PHE A 9 -3.92 34.53 4.00
CA PHE A 9 -2.91 33.70 4.67
C PHE A 9 -1.68 33.43 3.81
N LEU A 10 -1.63 33.92 2.56
CA LEU A 10 -0.42 33.83 1.74
C LEU A 10 0.52 35.01 2.05
N PRO A 11 1.83 34.77 2.26
CA PRO A 11 2.79 35.84 2.51
C PRO A 11 2.83 36.83 1.34
N LYS A 12 2.83 38.13 1.66
CA LYS A 12 2.89 39.21 0.66
C LYS A 12 4.20 39.11 -0.14
N ARG A 13 4.09 39.14 -1.47
CA ARG A 13 5.20 38.98 -2.42
C ARG A 13 6.27 40.06 -2.20
N ALA A 14 7.48 39.68 -1.79
CA ALA A 14 8.62 40.59 -1.71
C ALA A 14 9.07 41.00 -3.13
N LYS A 15 9.24 42.30 -3.36
CA LYS A 15 9.38 42.92 -4.70
C LYS A 15 10.73 42.70 -5.43
N SER A 16 11.63 41.84 -4.97
CA SER A 16 12.96 41.73 -5.61
C SER A 16 13.62 40.35 -5.63
N GLN A 17 12.87 39.25 -5.48
CA GLN A 17 13.40 37.91 -5.72
C GLN A 17 12.68 37.25 -6.88
N SER A 18 13.38 37.05 -7.99
CA SER A 18 12.95 36.10 -9.02
C SER A 18 12.99 34.72 -8.39
N ILE A 19 11.83 34.15 -8.05
CA ILE A 19 11.73 32.74 -7.67
C ILE A 19 12.05 31.93 -8.93
N ARG A 20 13.32 31.53 -9.05
CA ARG A 20 13.73 30.51 -10.01
C ARG A 20 13.31 29.17 -9.40
N TRP A 21 12.13 28.69 -9.76
CA TRP A 21 11.77 27.30 -9.51
C TRP A 21 12.83 26.44 -10.23
N ARG A 22 13.73 25.81 -9.46
CA ARG A 22 14.60 24.76 -10.01
C ARG A 22 13.75 23.50 -10.11
N THR A 23 12.88 23.43 -11.11
CA THR A 23 12.39 22.15 -11.62
C THR A 23 13.49 21.58 -12.50
N GLY A 24 14.35 20.77 -11.89
CA GLY A 24 15.44 20.09 -12.55
C GLY A 24 15.93 18.93 -11.69
N PRO A 25 16.48 17.87 -12.30
CA PRO A 25 16.84 16.63 -11.61
C PRO A 25 17.97 16.89 -10.62
N SER A 26 17.63 17.01 -9.34
CA SER A 26 18.62 17.04 -8.27
C SER A 26 19.21 15.65 -8.07
N ALA A 27 20.31 15.41 -8.79
CA ALA A 27 21.46 14.56 -8.44
C ALA A 27 21.20 13.34 -7.52
N GLY A 28 20.41 12.39 -8.01
CA GLY A 28 20.44 11.00 -7.56
C GLY A 28 20.53 10.12 -8.80
N LYS A 29 21.59 9.30 -8.95
CA LYS A 29 21.81 8.40 -10.10
C LYS A 29 20.89 7.17 -10.09
N THR A 30 19.64 7.33 -9.65
CA THR A 30 18.59 6.31 -9.67
C THR A 30 17.27 7.02 -10.00
N GLY A 31 17.20 7.57 -11.21
CA GLY A 31 15.94 7.97 -11.84
C GLY A 31 15.66 7.00 -12.97
N ILE A 32 14.44 6.50 -13.08
CA ILE A 32 13.97 5.83 -14.28
C ILE A 32 14.17 6.85 -15.42
N VAL A 33 14.99 6.52 -16.41
CA VAL A 33 15.10 7.31 -17.63
C VAL A 33 13.79 7.12 -18.38
N ILE A 34 12.86 8.05 -18.20
CA ILE A 34 11.68 8.16 -19.05
C ILE A 34 12.18 8.82 -20.34
N GLU A 35 12.30 8.03 -21.41
CA GLU A 35 12.45 8.62 -22.74
C GLU A 35 11.26 9.56 -22.98
N PRO A 36 11.47 10.83 -23.38
CA PRO A 36 10.37 11.73 -23.67
C PRO A 36 9.52 11.06 -24.74
N ALA A 37 8.27 10.73 -24.39
CA ALA A 37 7.32 10.21 -25.35
C ALA A 37 7.21 11.23 -26.48
N SER A 38 7.32 10.78 -27.73
CA SER A 38 7.00 11.60 -28.88
C SER A 38 5.63 12.24 -28.63
N PRO A 39 5.46 13.56 -28.86
CA PRO A 39 4.17 14.21 -28.66
C PRO A 39 3.14 13.48 -29.52
N VAL A 40 2.21 12.81 -28.86
CA VAL A 40 1.04 12.22 -29.51
C VAL A 40 0.26 13.42 -30.07
N PRO A 41 -0.01 13.48 -31.38
CA PRO A 41 -0.82 14.56 -31.92
C PRO A 41 -2.13 14.61 -31.15
N VAL A 42 -2.48 15.78 -30.61
CA VAL A 42 -3.81 16.01 -30.03
C VAL A 42 -4.79 15.88 -31.19
N GLN A 43 -5.33 14.68 -31.39
CA GLN A 43 -6.43 14.46 -32.30
C GLN A 43 -7.65 15.12 -31.67
N THR A 44 -8.21 16.12 -32.33
CA THR A 44 -9.62 16.49 -32.12
C THR A 44 -10.44 15.23 -32.33
N ILE A 45 -10.91 14.64 -31.24
CA ILE A 45 -11.77 13.46 -31.24
C ILE A 45 -13.07 13.90 -31.91
N ALA A 46 -13.29 13.48 -33.15
CA ALA A 46 -14.62 13.50 -33.73
C ALA A 46 -15.53 12.64 -32.82
N PRO A 47 -16.78 13.07 -32.53
CA PRO A 47 -17.70 12.24 -31.74
C PRO A 47 -17.79 10.88 -32.40
N ALA A 48 -17.32 9.86 -31.68
CA ALA A 48 -17.31 8.50 -32.18
C ALA A 48 -18.77 8.04 -32.36
N PRO A 49 -19.08 7.28 -33.41
CA PRO A 49 -20.38 6.64 -33.52
C PRO A 49 -20.61 5.76 -32.29
N ASP A 50 -21.81 5.86 -31.71
CA ASP A 50 -22.27 5.05 -30.59
C ASP A 50 -22.01 3.56 -30.91
N VAL A 51 -21.01 2.97 -30.26
CA VAL A 51 -20.90 1.51 -30.23
C VAL A 51 -21.93 1.07 -29.18
N ASP A 52 -23.18 0.98 -29.65
CA ASP A 52 -24.42 0.91 -28.86
C ASP A 52 -24.30 -0.08 -27.68
N TYR A 53 -23.93 0.46 -26.52
CA TYR A 53 -24.10 -0.19 -25.24
C TYR A 53 -25.48 0.24 -24.73
N ARG A 54 -26.49 -0.61 -24.93
CA ARG A 54 -27.78 -0.46 -24.28
C ARG A 54 -28.09 -1.71 -23.51
N LYS A 55 -28.40 -1.56 -22.22
CA LYS A 55 -29.15 -2.59 -21.50
C LYS A 55 -30.44 -2.83 -22.28
N ASP A 56 -30.88 -4.08 -22.31
CA ASP A 56 -32.20 -4.33 -22.92
C ASP A 56 -33.28 -3.55 -22.12
N PRO A 57 -34.50 -3.38 -22.66
CA PRO A 57 -35.59 -2.70 -21.95
C PRO A 57 -35.99 -3.33 -20.59
N ARG A 58 -35.34 -4.43 -20.17
CA ARG A 58 -35.52 -5.12 -18.91
C ARG A 58 -34.27 -5.04 -18.02
N GLY A 59 -33.33 -4.15 -18.34
CA GLY A 59 -32.09 -3.91 -17.58
C GLY A 59 -30.98 -4.92 -17.80
N ARG A 60 -31.13 -5.90 -18.71
CA ARG A 60 -30.17 -7.00 -18.84
C ARG A 60 -28.96 -6.61 -19.69
N LYS A 61 -27.79 -7.12 -19.28
CA LYS A 61 -26.50 -6.96 -20.00
C LYS A 61 -26.61 -7.43 -21.47
N PRO A 62 -26.06 -6.68 -22.45
CA PRO A 62 -26.08 -7.09 -23.85
C PRO A 62 -25.27 -8.38 -24.06
N LYS A 63 -25.76 -9.26 -24.94
CA LYS A 63 -25.06 -10.52 -25.28
C LYS A 63 -23.74 -10.19 -25.98
N LEU A 64 -22.63 -10.69 -25.44
CA LEU A 64 -21.34 -10.73 -26.14
C LEU A 64 -21.48 -11.55 -27.43
N CYS A 65 -20.73 -11.16 -28.47
CA CYS A 65 -20.78 -11.68 -29.85
C CYS A 65 -21.13 -13.18 -29.93
N ALA A 66 -22.11 -13.51 -30.77
CA ALA A 66 -22.68 -14.85 -30.90
C ALA A 66 -21.63 -15.92 -31.23
N GLY A 67 -21.50 -16.94 -30.38
CA GLY A 67 -20.67 -18.12 -30.67
C GLY A 67 -20.36 -19.00 -29.46
N GLU A 68 -20.27 -18.44 -28.25
CA GLU A 68 -19.98 -19.23 -27.05
C GLU A 68 -21.27 -19.52 -26.27
N LYS A 69 -21.68 -20.79 -26.23
CA LYS A 69 -22.68 -21.24 -25.25
C LYS A 69 -22.08 -21.08 -23.86
N PRO A 70 -22.69 -20.29 -22.95
CA PRO A 70 -22.27 -20.29 -21.56
C PRO A 70 -22.39 -21.72 -21.02
N ALA A 71 -21.37 -22.19 -20.31
CA ALA A 71 -21.49 -23.40 -19.52
C ALA A 71 -22.74 -23.30 -18.63
N PRO A 72 -23.48 -24.40 -18.40
CA PRO A 72 -24.61 -24.37 -17.47
C PRO A 72 -24.13 -23.80 -16.14
N ARG A 73 -24.86 -22.79 -15.63
CA ARG A 73 -24.57 -22.20 -14.32
C ARG A 73 -24.48 -23.35 -13.32
N ALA A 74 -23.29 -23.53 -12.74
CA ALA A 74 -23.13 -24.42 -11.61
C ALA A 74 -24.08 -23.96 -10.51
N ASP A 75 -24.56 -24.88 -9.70
CA ASP A 75 -25.30 -24.56 -8.49
C ASP A 75 -24.40 -23.73 -7.55
N GLU A 76 -24.56 -22.40 -7.60
CA GLU A 76 -23.79 -21.41 -6.84
C GLU A 76 -24.08 -21.45 -5.33
N SER A 77 -24.98 -22.33 -4.86
CA SER A 77 -25.23 -22.55 -3.43
C SER A 77 -24.05 -23.20 -2.69
N ARG A 78 -23.10 -23.78 -3.44
CA ARG A 78 -21.88 -24.41 -2.90
C ARG A 78 -20.61 -23.61 -3.17
N ASP A 79 -20.71 -22.37 -3.67
CA ASP A 79 -19.56 -21.52 -3.91
C ASP A 79 -18.95 -21.00 -2.59
N PRO A 80 -17.74 -21.43 -2.19
CA PRO A 80 -17.06 -20.89 -1.01
C PRO A 80 -16.71 -19.40 -1.14
N ALA A 81 -16.84 -18.81 -2.33
CA ALA A 81 -16.65 -17.38 -2.59
C ALA A 81 -17.91 -16.51 -2.37
N ARG A 82 -19.09 -17.08 -2.06
CA ARG A 82 -20.24 -16.28 -1.64
C ARG A 82 -19.90 -15.52 -0.35
N PRO A 83 -20.06 -14.18 -0.30
CA PRO A 83 -19.91 -13.46 0.96
C PRO A 83 -20.99 -13.97 1.92
N ARG A 84 -20.58 -14.63 3.00
CA ARG A 84 -21.37 -14.55 4.23
C ARG A 84 -21.33 -13.08 4.58
N TYR A 85 -22.40 -12.35 4.29
CA TYR A 85 -22.62 -11.06 4.91
C TYR A 85 -22.67 -11.34 6.42
N PHE A 86 -21.51 -11.25 7.07
CA PHE A 86 -21.51 -10.87 8.46
C PHE A 86 -22.14 -9.49 8.43
N SER A 87 -23.43 -9.40 8.72
CA SER A 87 -23.91 -8.22 9.40
C SER A 87 -23.10 -8.23 10.69
N PRO A 88 -22.09 -7.36 10.86
CA PRO A 88 -21.53 -7.21 12.19
C PRO A 88 -22.73 -6.91 13.09
N PRO A 89 -22.88 -7.60 14.24
CA PRO A 89 -23.93 -7.24 15.18
C PRO A 89 -23.84 -5.72 15.40
N SER A 90 -24.99 -5.05 15.52
CA SER A 90 -25.02 -3.65 15.90
C SER A 90 -24.24 -3.49 17.21
N TYR A 91 -22.98 -3.06 17.11
CA TYR A 91 -22.15 -2.91 18.28
C TYR A 91 -22.67 -1.69 19.04
N PRO A 92 -22.90 -1.80 20.37
CA PRO A 92 -23.37 -0.70 21.20
C PRO A 92 -22.40 0.50 21.26
N ASP A 93 -21.21 0.39 20.64
CA ASP A 93 -20.14 1.39 20.62
C ASP A 93 -19.98 2.11 19.26
N ALA A 94 -21.07 2.28 18.49
CA ALA A 94 -21.05 3.08 17.26
C ALA A 94 -20.43 4.48 17.53
N GLY A 95 -19.25 4.74 16.94
CA GLY A 95 -18.41 5.92 17.23
C GLY A 95 -16.92 5.62 17.48
N LYS A 96 -16.53 4.35 17.61
CA LYS A 96 -15.13 3.92 17.51
C LYS A 96 -14.70 3.86 16.03
N ILE A 97 -13.42 4.14 15.75
CA ILE A 97 -12.82 4.27 14.40
C ILE A 97 -12.81 2.93 13.61
N ASP A 98 -13.56 1.92 14.05
CA ASP A 98 -13.38 0.49 13.73
C ASP A 98 -14.10 0.01 12.45
N PHE A 99 -14.60 0.91 11.62
CA PHE A 99 -15.57 0.55 10.57
C PHE A 99 -15.17 0.95 9.14
N CYS A 100 -13.90 1.23 8.86
CA CYS A 100 -13.50 1.65 7.51
C CYS A 100 -12.33 0.87 6.89
N SER A 101 -11.73 -0.11 7.59
CA SER A 101 -10.68 -0.99 7.05
C SER A 101 -11.20 -2.27 6.40
N GLY A 102 -12.38 -2.23 5.78
CA GLY A 102 -12.79 -3.25 4.82
C GLY A 102 -11.85 -3.28 3.61
N GLY A 103 -11.78 -4.40 2.88
CA GLY A 103 -10.93 -4.57 1.68
C GLY A 103 -11.08 -3.56 0.53
N LEU A 104 -12.04 -2.61 0.58
CA LEU A 104 -12.06 -1.43 -0.31
C LEU A 104 -10.90 -0.48 0.00
N HIS A 105 -10.55 -0.34 1.28
CA HIS A 105 -9.43 0.46 1.75
C HIS A 105 -8.10 -0.10 1.24
N GLY A 106 -7.90 -1.42 1.34
CA GLY A 106 -6.73 -2.08 0.74
C GLY A 106 -6.61 -1.86 -0.77
N ARG A 107 -7.76 -1.78 -1.48
CA ARG A 107 -7.79 -1.52 -2.94
C ARG A 107 -7.48 -0.10 -3.33
N SER A 108 -8.12 0.82 -2.61
CA SER A 108 -8.10 2.24 -2.92
C SER A 108 -6.83 2.92 -2.42
N VAL A 109 -6.17 2.38 -1.38
CA VAL A 109 -5.02 2.99 -0.72
C VAL A 109 -3.70 2.38 -1.16
N ALA A 110 -3.61 1.04 -1.15
CA ALA A 110 -2.34 0.34 -1.32
C ALA A 110 -2.25 -0.54 -2.56
N SER A 111 -3.36 -0.88 -3.22
CA SER A 111 -3.31 -1.71 -4.44
C SER A 111 -3.34 -0.88 -5.72
N TRP A 112 -4.11 -1.30 -6.72
CA TRP A 112 -4.19 -0.76 -8.07
C TRP A 112 -4.50 0.74 -8.16
N ALA A 113 -5.19 1.32 -7.18
CA ALA A 113 -5.49 2.75 -7.16
C ALA A 113 -4.24 3.63 -6.88
N SER A 114 -3.13 3.02 -6.43
CA SER A 114 -1.83 3.69 -6.31
C SER A 114 -0.91 3.43 -7.51
N ALA A 115 -1.42 2.86 -8.62
CA ALA A 115 -0.65 2.74 -9.87
C ALA A 115 -0.14 4.11 -10.34
N LEU A 116 1.10 4.13 -10.84
CA LEU A 116 1.80 5.38 -11.13
C LEU A 116 1.11 6.20 -12.21
N ASP A 117 0.72 5.56 -13.31
CA ASP A 117 0.29 6.21 -14.55
C ASP A 117 -1.18 5.92 -14.93
N MET A 118 -1.98 5.41 -13.99
CA MET A 118 -3.40 5.13 -14.17
C MET A 118 -4.25 6.03 -13.29
N ILE A 119 -5.44 6.37 -13.75
CA ILE A 119 -6.44 7.12 -12.99
C ILE A 119 -7.14 6.17 -12.01
N PRO A 120 -7.10 6.42 -10.69
CA PRO A 120 -7.94 5.70 -9.73
C PRO A 120 -9.36 6.27 -9.75
N LEU A 121 -10.28 5.60 -10.45
CA LEU A 121 -11.67 6.04 -10.64
C LEU A 121 -12.59 5.30 -9.67
N ASP A 122 -13.02 6.00 -8.64
CA ASP A 122 -13.96 5.54 -7.63
C ASP A 122 -15.39 5.55 -8.20
N HIS A 123 -15.90 4.36 -8.52
CA HIS A 123 -17.22 4.19 -9.08
C HIS A 123 -18.24 3.93 -7.97
N GLY A 124 -18.89 4.99 -7.53
CA GLY A 124 -19.82 5.00 -6.41
C GLY A 124 -20.23 6.42 -6.02
N PRO A 125 -20.90 6.59 -4.86
CA PRO A 125 -21.10 7.89 -4.23
C PRO A 125 -19.77 8.56 -3.87
N VAL A 126 -19.78 9.87 -3.55
CA VAL A 126 -18.55 10.65 -3.28
C VAL A 126 -17.70 10.19 -2.08
N GLY A 127 -18.22 9.32 -1.22
CA GLY A 127 -17.67 9.05 0.11
C GLY A 127 -16.36 8.27 0.12
N CYS A 128 -16.35 7.03 -0.39
CA CYS A 128 -15.23 6.13 -0.12
C CYS A 128 -13.95 6.59 -0.83
N GLY A 129 -14.07 7.08 -2.07
CA GLY A 129 -12.97 7.70 -2.79
C GLY A 129 -12.37 8.92 -2.09
N ALA A 130 -13.20 9.79 -1.46
CA ALA A 130 -12.70 10.98 -0.77
C ALA A 130 -11.85 10.61 0.46
N TYR A 131 -12.28 9.61 1.23
CA TYR A 131 -11.50 9.12 2.37
C TYR A 131 -10.26 8.33 1.90
N GLY A 132 -10.42 7.47 0.89
CA GLY A 132 -9.34 6.66 0.32
C GLY A 132 -8.21 7.49 -0.31
N GLN A 133 -8.55 8.59 -1.00
CA GLN A 133 -7.58 9.52 -1.60
C GLN A 133 -6.56 10.03 -0.57
N SER A 134 -7.00 10.34 0.64
CA SER A 134 -6.12 10.89 1.69
C SER A 134 -5.04 9.90 2.17
N LEU A 135 -5.25 8.61 1.87
CA LEU A 135 -4.40 7.52 2.30
C LEU A 135 -3.60 6.95 1.12
N ARG A 136 -4.03 7.21 -0.13
CA ARG A 136 -3.30 6.85 -1.35
C ARG A 136 -1.86 7.30 -1.33
N LEU A 137 -1.02 6.42 -1.82
CA LEU A 137 0.41 6.54 -1.68
C LEU A 137 0.96 7.23 -2.92
N ARG A 138 1.64 8.36 -2.70
CA ARG A 138 2.16 9.20 -3.78
C ARG A 138 3.65 8.92 -3.97
N ALA A 139 4.03 8.46 -5.16
CA ALA A 139 5.43 8.33 -5.50
C ALA A 139 6.07 9.72 -5.65
N PRO A 140 7.22 9.98 -5.02
CA PRO A 140 7.91 11.24 -5.17
C PRO A 140 8.47 11.38 -6.60
N GLY A 141 8.59 12.63 -7.07
CA GLY A 141 9.20 12.92 -8.37
C GLY A 141 8.26 12.90 -9.57
N PHE A 142 6.97 12.60 -9.37
CA PHE A 142 5.95 12.69 -10.42
C PHE A 142 5.04 13.91 -10.23
N ALA A 143 4.74 14.61 -11.32
CA ALA A 143 3.76 15.68 -11.34
C ALA A 143 2.33 15.11 -11.27
N GLN A 144 1.65 15.30 -10.13
CA GLN A 144 0.28 14.82 -9.93
C GLN A 144 -0.71 15.55 -10.86
N GLY A 145 -1.61 14.81 -11.50
CA GLY A 145 -2.52 15.28 -12.54
C GLY A 145 -1.91 15.38 -13.94
N ILE A 146 -0.62 15.06 -14.10
CA ILE A 146 0.06 15.08 -15.42
C ILE A 146 0.71 13.72 -15.67
N GLU A 147 1.65 13.33 -14.81
CA GLU A 147 2.42 12.08 -14.94
C GLU A 147 1.87 10.98 -14.04
N SER A 148 1.31 11.37 -12.90
CA SER A 148 0.69 10.45 -11.95
C SER A 148 -0.63 10.99 -11.42
N PHE A 149 -1.52 10.09 -11.00
CA PHE A 149 -2.91 10.44 -10.67
C PHE A 149 -3.34 9.96 -9.28
N SER A 150 -2.45 9.29 -8.54
CA SER A 150 -2.71 8.71 -7.22
C SER A 150 -3.16 9.74 -6.18
N ALA A 151 -2.74 11.00 -6.30
CA ALA A 151 -3.12 12.06 -5.38
C ALA A 151 -4.51 12.65 -5.65
N LEU A 152 -5.17 12.28 -6.75
CA LEU A 152 -6.45 12.85 -7.15
C LEU A 152 -7.59 11.92 -6.75
N HIS A 153 -8.75 12.53 -6.46
CA HIS A 153 -10.00 11.83 -6.24
C HIS A 153 -10.84 11.94 -7.51
N PHE A 154 -10.75 10.93 -8.37
CA PHE A 154 -11.65 10.76 -9.49
C PHE A 154 -12.81 9.90 -9.02
N CYS A 155 -14.03 10.39 -9.16
CA CYS A 155 -15.22 9.68 -8.71
C CYS A 155 -16.37 9.91 -9.68
N THR A 156 -17.24 8.91 -9.84
CA THR A 156 -18.48 9.07 -10.61
C THR A 156 -19.53 9.89 -9.87
N ASP A 157 -19.44 9.96 -8.53
CA ASP A 157 -20.37 10.65 -7.63
C ASP A 157 -21.83 10.28 -7.94
N LEU A 158 -22.12 8.98 -7.84
CA LEU A 158 -23.44 8.43 -8.17
C LEU A 158 -24.51 9.07 -7.27
N ARG A 159 -25.55 9.58 -7.92
CA ARG A 159 -26.75 10.15 -7.31
C ARG A 159 -27.92 9.18 -7.47
N ALA A 160 -29.06 9.53 -6.87
CA ALA A 160 -30.26 8.70 -6.93
C ALA A 160 -30.68 8.36 -8.37
N ASP A 161 -30.58 9.34 -9.27
CA ASP A 161 -30.93 9.19 -10.68
C ASP A 161 -29.98 8.24 -11.44
N ASP A 162 -28.74 8.07 -10.97
CA ASP A 162 -27.77 7.15 -11.57
C ASP A 162 -28.00 5.68 -11.13
N LEU A 163 -28.92 5.42 -10.19
CA LEU A 163 -29.15 4.05 -9.69
C LEU A 163 -29.97 3.18 -10.63
N GLU A 164 -30.78 3.80 -11.51
CA GLU A 164 -31.70 3.08 -12.41
C GLU A 164 -30.95 2.21 -13.43
N ASP A 165 -29.91 2.75 -14.06
CA ASP A 165 -29.03 2.02 -14.98
C ASP A 165 -27.82 1.40 -14.26
N GLY A 166 -27.79 1.44 -12.92
CA GLY A 166 -26.67 0.94 -12.13
C GLY A 166 -25.38 1.76 -12.23
N GLY A 167 -25.44 3.01 -12.72
CA GLY A 167 -24.32 3.94 -12.84
C GLY A 167 -23.49 3.76 -14.10
N ASP A 168 -23.95 2.94 -15.04
CA ASP A 168 -23.20 2.54 -16.24
C ASP A 168 -22.92 3.73 -17.18
N GLU A 169 -23.94 4.55 -17.47
CA GLU A 169 -23.79 5.74 -18.30
C GLU A 169 -22.87 6.76 -17.63
N ARG A 170 -23.03 6.94 -16.31
CA ARG A 170 -22.18 7.82 -15.52
C ARG A 170 -20.71 7.41 -15.57
N LEU A 171 -20.43 6.11 -15.48
CA LEU A 171 -19.08 5.56 -15.60
C LEU A 171 -18.49 5.84 -16.99
N ARG A 172 -19.23 5.53 -18.07
CA ARG A 172 -18.76 5.80 -19.45
C ARG A 172 -18.42 7.26 -19.69
N ARG A 173 -19.30 8.15 -19.23
CA ARG A 173 -19.12 9.59 -19.34
C ARG A 173 -17.88 10.05 -18.58
N ALA A 174 -17.74 9.64 -17.32
CA ALA A 174 -16.58 9.99 -16.49
C ALA A 174 -15.25 9.54 -17.13
N MET A 175 -15.19 8.33 -17.70
CA MET A 175 -14.00 7.84 -18.39
C MET A 175 -13.69 8.67 -19.65
N SER A 176 -14.71 9.07 -20.41
CA SER A 176 -14.55 9.88 -21.62
C SER A 176 -14.03 11.29 -21.29
N GLU A 177 -14.63 11.95 -20.29
CA GLU A 177 -14.19 13.26 -19.80
C GLU A 177 -12.75 13.17 -19.24
N ALA A 178 -12.44 12.11 -18.49
CA ALA A 178 -11.11 11.90 -17.95
C ALA A 178 -10.03 11.69 -19.04
N VAL A 179 -10.34 11.00 -20.14
CA VAL A 179 -9.41 10.86 -21.27
C VAL A 179 -9.11 12.21 -21.92
N GLU A 180 -10.11 13.10 -22.02
CA GLU A 180 -9.94 14.44 -22.56
C GLU A 180 -9.11 15.33 -21.64
N LEU A 181 -9.43 15.34 -20.34
CA LEU A 181 -8.79 16.19 -19.34
C LEU A 181 -7.38 15.71 -18.96
N PHE A 182 -7.14 14.40 -19.00
CA PHE A 182 -5.90 13.76 -18.54
C PHE A 182 -5.32 12.82 -19.62
N PRO A 183 -4.90 13.36 -20.77
CA PRO A 183 -4.53 12.56 -21.94
C PRO A 183 -3.29 11.66 -21.73
N LEU A 184 -2.47 11.95 -20.72
CA LEU A 184 -1.27 11.18 -20.37
C LEU A 184 -1.57 9.95 -19.51
N ALA A 185 -2.77 9.82 -18.95
CA ALA A 185 -3.15 8.66 -18.14
C ALA A 185 -3.22 7.38 -18.97
N ARG A 186 -2.41 6.37 -18.69
CA ARG A 186 -2.34 5.12 -19.47
C ARG A 186 -3.52 4.17 -19.25
N GLY A 187 -4.38 4.48 -18.29
CA GLY A 187 -5.45 3.58 -17.90
C GLY A 187 -6.31 4.10 -16.75
N PHE A 188 -7.24 3.24 -16.35
CA PHE A 188 -8.14 3.43 -15.22
C PHE A 188 -8.09 2.21 -14.31
N ALA A 189 -7.91 2.42 -13.01
CA ALA A 189 -8.24 1.46 -11.98
C ALA A 189 -9.63 1.83 -11.46
N VAL A 190 -10.65 1.10 -11.88
CA VAL A 190 -12.05 1.38 -11.52
C VAL A 190 -12.38 0.64 -10.23
N THR A 191 -12.49 1.38 -9.14
CA THR A 191 -12.82 0.87 -7.80
C THR A 191 -14.33 0.94 -7.59
N SER A 192 -15.02 -0.19 -7.72
CA SER A 192 -16.46 -0.26 -7.50
C SER A 192 -16.77 -0.18 -5.99
N GLU A 193 -17.55 0.82 -5.60
CA GLU A 193 -17.95 1.05 -4.21
C GLU A 193 -19.36 0.52 -3.93
N ASP A 194 -19.76 0.48 -2.66
CA ASP A 194 -21.17 0.27 -2.33
C ASP A 194 -22.00 1.52 -2.73
N PRO A 195 -23.18 1.36 -3.37
CA PRO A 195 -23.91 0.12 -3.61
C PRO A 195 -23.69 -0.53 -4.99
N VAL A 196 -22.70 -0.13 -5.79
CA VAL A 196 -22.51 -0.60 -7.20
C VAL A 196 -22.50 -2.12 -7.31
N ALA A 197 -21.88 -2.82 -6.36
CA ALA A 197 -21.87 -4.29 -6.33
C ALA A 197 -23.26 -4.92 -6.12
N LEU A 198 -24.22 -4.16 -5.58
CA LEU A 198 -25.61 -4.56 -5.38
C LEU A 198 -26.52 -4.15 -6.56
N LEU A 199 -26.04 -3.27 -7.43
CA LEU A 199 -26.74 -2.85 -8.65
C LEU A 199 -26.42 -3.83 -9.79
N ASP A 200 -27.27 -3.91 -10.81
CA ASP A 200 -26.96 -4.67 -12.03
C ASP A 200 -26.00 -3.89 -12.95
N SER A 201 -24.93 -3.32 -12.38
CA SER A 201 -23.90 -2.59 -13.10
C SER A 201 -23.07 -3.53 -13.99
N ASN A 202 -22.60 -3.01 -15.12
CA ASN A 202 -21.78 -3.73 -16.08
C ASN A 202 -20.38 -3.13 -16.23
N VAL A 203 -19.74 -2.80 -15.11
CA VAL A 203 -18.37 -2.28 -15.03
C VAL A 203 -17.39 -3.08 -15.92
N LYS A 204 -17.40 -4.41 -15.85
CA LYS A 204 -16.54 -5.28 -16.69
C LYS A 204 -16.79 -5.14 -18.20
N GLY A 205 -18.05 -5.03 -18.59
CA GLY A 205 -18.45 -4.86 -19.99
C GLY A 205 -17.99 -3.50 -20.52
N ILE A 206 -18.22 -2.45 -19.74
CA ILE A 206 -17.76 -1.08 -20.03
C ILE A 206 -16.23 -1.05 -20.13
N ALA A 207 -15.52 -1.64 -19.17
CA ALA A 207 -14.06 -1.72 -19.18
C ALA A 207 -13.52 -2.37 -20.48
N LYS A 208 -14.13 -3.48 -20.92
CA LYS A 208 -13.73 -4.17 -22.15
C LYS A 208 -13.98 -3.32 -23.40
N ILE A 209 -15.10 -2.60 -23.46
CA ILE A 209 -15.44 -1.69 -24.57
C ILE A 209 -14.45 -0.51 -24.58
N GLU A 210 -14.23 0.10 -23.43
CA GLU A 210 -13.36 1.26 -23.28
C GLU A 210 -11.89 0.94 -23.55
N MET A 211 -11.40 -0.23 -23.12
CA MET A 211 -10.07 -0.72 -23.50
C MET A 211 -9.89 -0.81 -25.01
N ARG A 212 -10.89 -1.38 -25.71
CA ARG A 212 -10.85 -1.50 -27.18
C ARG A 212 -10.88 -0.14 -27.86
N ARG A 213 -11.75 0.75 -27.37
CA ARG A 213 -11.98 2.09 -27.93
C ARG A 213 -10.79 3.02 -27.73
N THR A 214 -10.21 3.03 -26.53
CA THR A 214 -9.21 4.01 -26.13
C THR A 214 -7.77 3.50 -26.19
N GLN A 215 -7.58 2.17 -26.33
CA GLN A 215 -6.27 1.52 -26.19
C GLN A 215 -5.59 1.85 -24.85
N ARG A 216 -6.38 2.11 -23.80
CA ARG A 216 -5.92 2.31 -22.42
C ARG A 216 -6.25 1.09 -21.57
N LEU A 217 -5.44 0.83 -20.55
CA LEU A 217 -5.66 -0.29 -19.63
C LEU A 217 -6.82 0.05 -18.68
N VAL A 218 -7.91 -0.71 -18.68
CA VAL A 218 -9.03 -0.51 -17.75
C VAL A 218 -9.16 -1.72 -16.85
N LEU A 219 -9.01 -1.53 -15.54
CA LEU A 219 -9.08 -2.57 -14.53
C LEU A 219 -10.37 -2.40 -13.72
N PRO A 220 -11.40 -3.24 -13.95
CA PRO A 220 -12.60 -3.26 -13.13
C PRO A 220 -12.35 -4.06 -11.83
N LEU A 221 -12.46 -3.40 -10.68
CA LEU A 221 -12.18 -3.97 -9.36
C LEU A 221 -13.51 -4.08 -8.57
N ASP A 222 -14.18 -5.23 -8.65
CA ASP A 222 -15.62 -5.31 -8.39
C ASP A 222 -16.00 -5.85 -7.00
N THR A 223 -15.32 -6.85 -6.44
CA THR A 223 -15.68 -7.45 -5.12
C THR A 223 -14.50 -8.02 -4.35
N TYR A 224 -14.62 -8.10 -3.01
CA TYR A 224 -13.61 -8.44 -1.99
C TYR A 224 -12.67 -9.63 -2.24
N LYS A 225 -12.95 -10.54 -3.21
CA LYS A 225 -12.28 -11.84 -3.33
C LYS A 225 -11.79 -12.26 -4.74
N SER A 226 -11.77 -11.36 -5.73
CA SER A 226 -11.35 -11.68 -7.12
C SER A 226 -9.99 -11.12 -7.55
N TRP A 227 -9.15 -10.67 -6.61
CA TRP A 227 -7.90 -9.96 -6.91
C TRP A 227 -6.92 -10.76 -7.75
N ALA A 228 -6.83 -12.07 -7.53
CA ALA A 228 -6.04 -12.95 -8.38
C ALA A 228 -6.51 -12.88 -9.84
N VAL A 229 -7.80 -13.06 -10.09
CA VAL A 229 -8.34 -13.05 -11.45
C VAL A 229 -8.16 -11.67 -12.11
N GLU A 230 -8.39 -10.59 -11.35
CA GLU A 230 -8.22 -9.21 -11.83
C GLU A 230 -6.77 -8.89 -12.16
N THR A 231 -5.83 -9.33 -11.32
CA THR A 231 -4.39 -9.14 -11.51
C THR A 231 -3.88 -9.91 -12.73
N ALA A 232 -4.30 -11.16 -12.91
CA ALA A 232 -3.99 -11.93 -14.11
C ALA A 232 -4.50 -11.23 -15.38
N ALA A 233 -5.76 -10.76 -15.35
CA ALA A 233 -6.36 -10.04 -16.47
C ALA A 233 -5.64 -8.72 -16.76
N ALA A 234 -5.18 -8.00 -15.72
CA ALA A 234 -4.39 -6.79 -15.82
C ALA A 234 -3.06 -7.04 -16.52
N LEU A 235 -2.29 -8.03 -16.07
CA LEU A 235 -0.99 -8.40 -16.64
C LEU A 235 -1.12 -8.82 -18.11
N GLN A 236 -2.13 -9.62 -18.44
CA GLN A 236 -2.40 -10.03 -19.82
C GLN A 236 -2.78 -8.83 -20.70
N SER A 237 -3.65 -7.94 -20.20
CA SER A 237 -4.11 -6.76 -20.94
C SER A 237 -2.98 -5.76 -21.14
N ALA A 238 -2.18 -5.48 -20.11
CA ALA A 238 -1.01 -4.63 -20.19
C ALA A 238 0.01 -5.17 -21.20
N SER A 239 0.28 -6.48 -21.17
CA SER A 239 1.18 -7.14 -22.13
C SER A 239 0.72 -7.02 -23.58
N ARG A 240 -0.59 -6.94 -23.82
CA ARG A 240 -1.18 -6.76 -25.16
C ARG A 240 -1.14 -5.30 -25.60
N ILE A 241 -1.59 -4.37 -24.74
CA ILE A 241 -1.70 -2.94 -25.05
C ILE A 241 -0.32 -2.30 -25.17
N PHE A 242 0.59 -2.63 -24.25
CA PHE A 242 1.93 -2.05 -24.18
C PHE A 242 3.01 -3.05 -24.61
N SER A 243 2.70 -3.89 -25.62
CA SER A 243 3.63 -4.87 -26.14
C SER A 243 4.94 -4.21 -26.58
N ARG A 244 6.06 -4.72 -26.09
CA ARG A 244 7.42 -4.25 -26.42
C ARG A 244 8.30 -5.45 -26.79
N PRO A 245 9.39 -5.23 -27.55
CA PRO A 245 10.41 -6.24 -27.75
C PRO A 245 10.99 -6.70 -26.40
N SER A 246 11.16 -8.01 -26.23
CA SER A 246 11.72 -8.56 -25.00
C SER A 246 13.14 -8.03 -24.78
N SER A 247 13.40 -7.58 -23.54
CA SER A 247 14.70 -7.04 -23.14
C SER A 247 15.62 -8.17 -22.70
N LYS A 248 16.90 -8.11 -23.09
CA LYS A 248 17.94 -8.99 -22.53
C LYS A 248 18.39 -8.57 -21.12
N LYS A 249 17.91 -7.43 -20.60
CA LYS A 249 18.24 -6.97 -19.24
C LYS A 249 17.59 -7.89 -18.21
N MET A 250 18.29 -8.09 -17.10
CA MET A 250 17.80 -8.88 -15.98
C MET A 250 16.75 -8.09 -15.20
N HIS A 251 15.48 -8.40 -15.47
CA HIS A 251 14.35 -7.88 -14.72
C HIS A 251 13.98 -8.85 -13.59
N VAL A 252 13.66 -8.29 -12.44
CA VAL A 252 13.19 -9.04 -11.27
C VAL A 252 11.83 -8.51 -10.85
N ALA A 253 10.87 -9.40 -10.71
CA ALA A 253 9.53 -9.08 -10.27
C ALA A 253 9.53 -8.84 -8.75
N LEU A 254 8.93 -7.73 -8.34
CA LEU A 254 8.74 -7.36 -6.95
C LEU A 254 7.23 -7.25 -6.64
N PRO A 255 6.57 -8.37 -6.26
CA PRO A 255 5.17 -8.37 -5.86
C PRO A 255 5.03 -7.78 -4.45
N TYR A 256 4.34 -6.65 -4.30
CA TYR A 256 4.21 -5.98 -3.00
C TYR A 256 2.82 -5.38 -2.74
N ALA A 257 1.90 -6.19 -2.24
CA ALA A 257 0.54 -5.76 -1.94
C ALA A 257 0.30 -5.41 -0.46
N ARG A 258 1.18 -4.60 0.14
CA ARG A 258 1.00 -4.14 1.53
C ARG A 258 0.82 -2.64 1.60
N GLU A 259 0.21 -2.21 2.69
CA GLU A 259 -0.14 -0.82 2.99
C GLU A 259 1.06 0.05 3.44
N ALA A 260 2.28 -0.46 3.29
CA ALA A 260 3.54 0.19 3.66
C ALA A 260 4.48 0.31 2.44
N PRO A 261 4.15 1.16 1.45
CA PRO A 261 4.84 1.21 0.16
C PRO A 261 6.29 1.67 0.27
N ALA A 262 6.65 2.45 1.30
CA ALA A 262 8.02 2.92 1.43
C ALA A 262 8.99 1.73 1.60
N LEU A 263 8.46 0.58 2.02
CA LEU A 263 9.21 -0.67 2.14
C LEU A 263 9.53 -1.28 0.78
N VAL A 264 8.62 -1.21 -0.20
CA VAL A 264 8.92 -1.66 -1.57
C VAL A 264 10.05 -0.85 -2.18
N TRP A 265 10.10 0.46 -1.92
CA TRP A 265 11.18 1.33 -2.38
C TRP A 265 12.51 1.06 -1.69
N ILE A 266 12.50 0.74 -0.39
CA ILE A 266 13.73 0.33 0.30
C ILE A 266 14.30 -0.94 -0.34
N VAL A 267 13.46 -1.94 -0.59
CA VAL A 267 13.90 -3.19 -1.22
C VAL A 267 14.34 -2.93 -2.66
N SER A 268 13.58 -2.16 -3.44
CA SER A 268 13.94 -1.77 -4.81
C SER A 268 15.28 -1.05 -4.87
N LYS A 269 15.55 -0.12 -3.93
CA LYS A 269 16.85 0.57 -3.80
C LYS A 269 17.99 -0.43 -3.57
N LEU A 270 17.83 -1.38 -2.63
CA LEU A 270 18.85 -2.38 -2.34
C LEU A 270 19.14 -3.28 -3.57
N LEU A 271 18.09 -3.68 -4.30
CA LEU A 271 18.22 -4.46 -5.53
C LEU A 271 18.89 -3.64 -6.64
N ALA A 272 18.55 -2.36 -6.78
CA ALA A 272 19.18 -1.45 -7.73
C ALA A 272 20.67 -1.23 -7.42
N ASP A 273 21.05 -1.15 -6.15
CA ASP A 273 22.45 -1.11 -5.70
C ASP A 273 23.22 -2.40 -6.09
N MET A 274 22.53 -3.53 -6.16
CA MET A 274 23.05 -4.80 -6.70
C MET A 274 23.12 -4.82 -8.24
N GLY A 275 22.55 -3.81 -8.90
CA GLY A 275 22.44 -3.69 -10.34
C GLY A 275 21.29 -4.48 -10.96
N ILE A 276 20.26 -4.76 -10.17
CA ILE A 276 19.04 -5.45 -10.58
C ILE A 276 18.00 -4.40 -10.94
N GLU A 277 17.34 -4.55 -12.09
CA GLU A 277 16.20 -3.70 -12.46
C GLU A 277 14.91 -4.36 -11.94
N THR A 278 14.21 -3.67 -11.03
CA THR A 278 12.97 -4.18 -10.43
C THR A 278 11.75 -3.76 -11.23
N VAL A 279 10.88 -4.71 -11.50
CA VAL A 279 9.55 -4.50 -12.07
C VAL A 279 8.54 -4.66 -10.96
N HIS A 280 7.85 -3.58 -10.62
CA HIS A 280 6.83 -3.58 -9.57
C HIS A 280 5.51 -4.12 -10.13
N GLU A 281 4.90 -5.09 -9.46
CA GLU A 281 3.57 -5.60 -9.85
C GLU A 281 2.48 -4.68 -9.32
N ILE A 282 2.51 -4.50 -8.00
CA ILE A 282 1.66 -3.69 -7.13
C ILE A 282 2.55 -3.50 -5.88
N THR A 283 2.52 -2.41 -5.13
CA THR A 283 1.90 -1.09 -5.34
C THR A 283 2.80 -0.17 -6.17
N GLN A 284 2.25 0.91 -6.73
CA GLN A 284 2.99 1.89 -7.54
C GLN A 284 3.72 1.28 -8.74
N SER A 285 3.06 0.33 -9.41
CA SER A 285 3.44 -0.13 -10.74
C SER A 285 3.03 0.88 -11.79
N SER A 286 3.84 1.01 -12.83
CA SER A 286 3.39 1.63 -14.08
C SER A 286 2.70 0.58 -14.95
N SER A 287 1.83 1.01 -15.86
CA SER A 287 1.22 0.13 -16.86
C SER A 287 2.27 -0.60 -17.71
N LEU A 288 3.45 0.01 -17.87
CA LEU A 288 4.62 -0.59 -18.52
C LEU A 288 5.30 -1.66 -17.65
N ASP A 289 5.34 -1.51 -16.34
CA ASP A 289 5.86 -2.55 -15.43
C ASP A 289 5.01 -3.82 -15.53
N LEU A 290 3.69 -3.66 -15.55
CA LEU A 290 2.76 -4.79 -15.71
C LEU A 290 3.04 -5.56 -17.01
N ALA A 291 3.28 -4.85 -18.11
CA ALA A 291 3.62 -5.46 -19.40
C ALA A 291 4.98 -6.18 -19.39
N ARG A 292 5.93 -5.71 -18.56
CA ARG A 292 7.27 -6.29 -18.39
C ARG A 292 7.31 -7.49 -17.45
N MET A 293 6.24 -7.76 -16.71
CA MET A 293 6.23 -8.81 -15.69
C MET A 293 6.58 -10.19 -16.27
N LYS A 294 6.10 -10.50 -17.48
CA LYS A 294 6.40 -11.74 -18.21
C LYS A 294 7.88 -11.92 -18.59
N ASP A 295 8.65 -10.83 -18.65
CA ASP A 295 10.07 -10.83 -18.98
C ASP A 295 10.95 -10.94 -17.73
N CYS A 296 10.36 -11.01 -16.53
CA CYS A 296 11.09 -11.16 -15.28
C CYS A 296 11.68 -12.56 -15.15
N ARG A 297 12.94 -12.65 -14.73
CA ARG A 297 13.65 -13.92 -14.61
C ARG A 297 13.40 -14.63 -13.28
N PHE A 298 13.14 -13.84 -12.24
CA PHE A 298 12.84 -14.29 -10.88
C PHE A 298 11.82 -13.37 -10.24
N ILE A 299 11.10 -13.92 -9.26
CA ILE A 299 10.20 -13.20 -8.37
C ILE A 299 10.85 -13.12 -6.99
N ILE A 300 10.89 -11.94 -6.39
CA ILE A 300 11.24 -11.79 -4.97
C ILE A 300 10.01 -12.13 -4.15
N GLY A 301 10.05 -13.28 -3.49
CA GLY A 301 9.05 -13.66 -2.51
C GLY A 301 9.42 -13.11 -1.15
N PHE A 302 8.45 -12.57 -0.42
CA PHE A 302 8.63 -12.21 0.97
C PHE A 302 8.24 -13.42 1.82
N ALA A 303 9.25 -14.07 2.39
CA ALA A 303 9.08 -15.21 3.26
C ALA A 303 8.44 -14.73 4.57
N GLY A 304 7.12 -14.89 4.66
CA GLY A 304 6.43 -14.85 5.91
C GLY A 304 5.60 -16.10 6.03
N ALA A 305 5.80 -16.88 7.09
CA ALA A 305 4.73 -17.72 7.62
C ALA A 305 3.47 -16.90 8.04
N VAL A 306 3.45 -15.59 7.75
CA VAL A 306 2.50 -14.56 8.16
C VAL A 306 2.04 -13.67 6.98
N ASP A 307 2.52 -13.94 5.75
CA ASP A 307 2.11 -13.21 4.53
C ASP A 307 0.81 -13.76 3.92
N VAL A 308 0.04 -14.47 4.73
CA VAL A 308 -1.35 -14.80 4.45
C VAL A 308 -2.11 -13.50 4.72
N MET A 309 -2.29 -12.70 3.66
CA MET A 309 -3.58 -12.01 3.53
C MET A 309 -4.67 -13.07 3.70
N ASP A 310 -5.87 -12.76 4.19
CA ASP A 310 -6.96 -13.72 4.49
C ASP A 310 -7.45 -14.60 3.31
N GLU A 311 -6.68 -14.69 2.24
CA GLU A 311 -6.77 -15.65 1.15
C GLU A 311 -5.77 -16.78 1.42
N ASP A 312 -6.25 -18.03 1.52
CA ASP A 312 -5.53 -19.28 1.86
C ASP A 312 -4.32 -19.66 0.95
N MET A 313 -3.71 -18.71 0.25
CA MET A 313 -2.55 -18.91 -0.61
C MET A 313 -1.25 -18.85 0.22
N ARG A 314 -0.70 -20.04 0.53
CA ARG A 314 0.71 -20.16 0.95
C ARG A 314 1.58 -19.37 -0.06
N GLY A 315 2.37 -18.43 0.44
CA GLY A 315 3.32 -17.63 -0.36
C GLY A 315 2.76 -16.40 -1.08
N GLY A 316 1.48 -16.05 -0.89
CA GLY A 316 0.90 -14.79 -1.35
C GLY A 316 1.06 -14.50 -2.85
N TYR A 317 1.28 -13.22 -3.19
CA TYR A 317 1.40 -12.74 -4.59
C TYR A 317 2.57 -13.38 -5.36
N ALA A 318 3.67 -13.69 -4.67
CA ALA A 318 4.82 -14.29 -5.32
C ALA A 318 4.51 -15.71 -5.84
N ASP A 319 3.78 -16.51 -5.06
CA ASP A 319 3.36 -17.85 -5.48
C ASP A 319 2.32 -17.83 -6.61
N LEU A 320 1.48 -16.80 -6.64
CA LEU A 320 0.51 -16.56 -7.70
C LEU A 320 1.18 -16.12 -9.02
N LEU A 321 2.11 -15.18 -8.96
CA LEU A 321 2.93 -14.79 -10.12
C LEU A 321 3.74 -15.99 -10.65
N ARG A 322 4.30 -16.82 -9.77
CA ARG A 322 5.00 -18.05 -10.18
C ARG A 322 4.09 -18.96 -10.97
N GLN A 323 2.85 -19.17 -10.51
CA GLN A 323 1.90 -20.05 -11.20
C GLN A 323 1.55 -19.52 -12.59
N TRP A 324 1.28 -18.22 -12.74
CA TRP A 324 0.89 -17.66 -14.03
C TRP A 324 2.03 -17.47 -15.02
N LEU A 325 3.21 -17.10 -14.52
CA LEU A 325 4.36 -16.75 -15.36
C LEU A 325 5.40 -17.87 -15.43
N SER A 326 5.19 -18.96 -14.69
CA SER A 326 6.18 -20.05 -14.53
C SER A 326 7.57 -19.55 -14.13
N THR A 327 7.61 -18.43 -13.38
CA THR A 327 8.86 -17.74 -13.02
C THR A 327 9.30 -18.16 -11.61
N PRO A 328 10.56 -18.57 -11.41
CA PRO A 328 11.04 -19.06 -10.12
C PRO A 328 11.08 -17.97 -9.03
N ILE A 329 10.84 -18.38 -7.78
CA ILE A 329 10.83 -17.48 -6.61
C ILE A 329 12.16 -17.56 -5.84
N ILE A 330 12.66 -16.41 -5.42
CA ILE A 330 13.68 -16.27 -4.39
C ILE A 330 12.99 -15.76 -3.13
N TRP A 331 12.88 -16.62 -2.12
CA TRP A 331 12.30 -16.27 -0.83
C TRP A 331 13.30 -15.43 -0.01
N THR A 332 12.83 -14.31 0.49
CA THR A 332 13.64 -13.27 1.16
C THR A 332 12.91 -12.72 2.38
N CYS A 333 13.63 -12.11 3.31
CA CYS A 333 13.06 -11.43 4.46
C CYS A 333 13.86 -10.16 4.74
N PHE A 334 13.18 -9.01 4.76
CA PHE A 334 13.80 -7.70 4.97
C PHE A 334 13.39 -7.06 6.30
N GLU A 335 12.70 -7.79 7.18
CA GLU A 335 12.17 -7.27 8.44
C GLU A 335 13.26 -6.90 9.46
N SER A 336 14.49 -7.38 9.28
CA SER A 336 15.61 -7.07 10.15
C SER A 336 16.92 -6.88 9.38
N PRO A 337 17.93 -6.23 9.99
CA PRO A 337 19.26 -6.11 9.40
C PRO A 337 19.91 -7.45 9.05
N SER A 338 19.87 -8.45 9.96
CA SER A 338 20.49 -9.74 9.70
C SER A 338 19.80 -10.50 8.56
N MET A 339 18.47 -10.51 8.54
CA MET A 339 17.70 -11.16 7.48
C MET A 339 17.82 -10.44 6.15
N THR A 340 17.96 -9.10 6.17
CA THR A 340 18.31 -8.32 4.98
C THR A 340 19.66 -8.78 4.41
N THR A 341 20.71 -8.87 5.23
CA THR A 341 22.02 -9.37 4.80
C THR A 341 21.92 -10.76 4.18
N ALA A 342 21.23 -11.69 4.86
CA ALA A 342 21.04 -13.06 4.36
C ALA A 342 20.30 -13.08 3.02
N SER A 343 19.25 -12.26 2.88
CA SER A 343 18.44 -12.15 1.66
C SER A 343 19.25 -11.60 0.48
N LEU A 344 20.01 -10.52 0.67
CA LEU A 344 20.84 -9.94 -0.38
C LEU A 344 21.91 -10.93 -0.86
N ARG A 345 22.53 -11.68 0.06
CA ARG A 345 23.50 -12.72 -0.28
C ARG A 345 22.85 -13.86 -1.07
N ALA A 346 21.71 -14.36 -0.62
CA ALA A 346 20.94 -15.41 -1.31
C ALA A 346 20.50 -14.99 -2.73
N ILE A 347 20.11 -13.72 -2.91
CA ILE A 347 19.82 -13.17 -4.25
C ILE A 347 21.09 -13.17 -5.10
N GLY A 348 22.22 -12.67 -4.57
CA GLY A 348 23.50 -12.62 -5.28
C GLY A 348 23.98 -13.99 -5.77
N GLU A 349 23.87 -15.02 -4.93
CA GLU A 349 24.29 -16.40 -5.23
C GLU A 349 23.49 -17.06 -6.36
N ARG A 350 22.19 -16.76 -6.47
CA ARG A 350 21.31 -17.33 -7.50
C ARG A 350 21.45 -16.68 -8.88
N LEU A 351 22.08 -15.51 -8.94
CA LEU A 351 22.19 -14.72 -10.15
C LEU A 351 23.55 -14.96 -10.81
N ASP A 352 24.49 -14.03 -10.67
CA ASP A 352 25.79 -14.09 -11.34
C ASP A 352 26.88 -13.50 -10.45
N ARG A 353 28.14 -13.77 -10.81
CA ARG A 353 29.32 -13.33 -10.03
C ARG A 353 29.41 -11.81 -9.87
N ARG A 354 28.94 -11.01 -10.84
CA ARG A 354 28.97 -9.55 -10.76
C ARG A 354 27.92 -9.07 -9.77
N THR A 355 26.72 -9.63 -9.84
CA THR A 355 25.62 -9.33 -8.91
C THR A 355 25.97 -9.76 -7.49
N ALA A 356 26.57 -10.94 -7.29
CA ALA A 356 27.08 -11.38 -5.99
C ALA A 356 28.12 -10.42 -5.37
N ARG A 357 29.08 -9.93 -6.18
CA ARG A 357 30.05 -8.92 -5.70
C ARG A 357 29.38 -7.61 -5.28
N ARG A 358 28.37 -7.16 -6.03
CA ARG A 358 27.60 -5.95 -5.69
C ARG A 358 26.71 -6.15 -4.47
N ALA A 359 26.22 -7.37 -4.25
CA ALA A 359 25.51 -7.76 -3.03
C ALA A 359 26.39 -7.51 -1.80
N GLU A 360 27.62 -8.05 -1.79
CA GLU A 360 28.55 -7.85 -0.67
C GLU A 360 28.95 -6.38 -0.47
N GLN A 361 29.09 -5.60 -1.55
CA GLN A 361 29.31 -4.15 -1.44
C GLN A 361 28.11 -3.42 -0.80
N THR A 362 26.89 -3.84 -1.14
CA THR A 362 25.65 -3.28 -0.59
C THR A 362 25.47 -3.67 0.87
N ILE A 363 25.74 -4.94 1.20
CA ILE A 363 25.78 -5.46 2.58
C ILE A 363 26.78 -4.67 3.42
N ALA A 364 28.02 -4.49 2.95
CA ALA A 364 29.04 -3.76 3.70
C ALA A 364 28.62 -2.31 4.02
N ARG A 365 28.00 -1.60 3.06
CA ARG A 365 27.44 -0.26 3.27
C ARG A 365 26.28 -0.29 4.27
N GLY A 366 25.39 -1.27 4.14
CA GLY A 366 24.25 -1.47 5.03
C GLY A 366 24.65 -1.76 6.48
N GLU A 367 25.60 -2.67 6.68
CA GLU A 367 26.14 -3.02 8.00
C GLU A 367 26.89 -1.85 8.65
N ALA A 368 27.58 -1.02 7.85
CA ALA A 368 28.16 0.22 8.34
C ALA A 368 27.07 1.20 8.84
N LEU A 369 25.97 1.36 8.09
CA LEU A 369 24.83 2.17 8.51
C LEU A 369 24.19 1.62 9.80
N VAL A 370 23.98 0.31 9.90
CA VAL A 370 23.44 -0.35 11.10
C VAL A 370 24.32 -0.08 12.31
N ARG A 371 25.64 -0.24 12.17
CA ARG A 371 26.61 0.03 13.24
C ARG A 371 26.55 1.49 13.71
N ALA A 372 26.58 2.43 12.79
CA ALA A 372 26.48 3.86 13.10
C ALA A 372 25.13 4.22 13.76
N THR A 373 24.05 3.58 13.33
CA THR A 373 22.71 3.74 13.92
C THR A 373 22.68 3.23 15.36
N ILE A 374 23.23 2.04 15.61
CA ILE A 374 23.35 1.46 16.95
C ILE A 374 24.17 2.37 17.85
N GLU A 375 25.36 2.79 17.41
CA GLU A 375 26.24 3.68 18.16
C GLU A 375 25.54 4.98 18.57
N ARG A 376 24.77 5.58 17.65
CA ARG A 376 24.05 6.82 17.89
C ARG A 376 22.84 6.67 18.83
N TYR A 377 22.01 5.64 18.63
CA TYR A 377 20.69 5.55 19.25
C TYR A 377 20.60 4.57 20.42
N ARG A 378 21.39 3.48 20.44
CA ARG A 378 21.36 2.50 21.54
C ARG A 378 21.61 3.12 22.92
N PRO A 379 22.55 4.08 23.11
CA PRO A 379 22.75 4.71 24.42
C PRO A 379 21.49 5.45 24.94
N ARG A 380 20.63 5.93 24.04
CA ARG A 380 19.40 6.68 24.34
C ARG A 380 18.20 5.77 24.57
N LEU A 381 18.20 4.60 23.93
CA LEU A 381 17.08 3.66 23.92
C LEU A 381 17.26 2.45 24.84
N ARG A 382 18.50 2.13 25.24
CA ARG A 382 18.81 0.97 26.08
C ARG A 382 17.96 0.93 27.35
N ASN A 383 17.53 -0.28 27.72
CA ASN A 383 16.70 -0.57 28.90
C ASN A 383 15.28 -0.01 28.89
N LYS A 384 14.87 0.74 27.86
CA LYS A 384 13.46 1.12 27.69
C LYS A 384 12.60 -0.12 27.43
N LEU A 385 11.39 -0.16 27.98
CA LEU A 385 10.45 -1.26 27.75
C LEU A 385 9.51 -0.93 26.59
N MET A 386 9.53 -1.75 25.56
CA MET A 386 8.50 -1.77 24.51
C MET A 386 7.55 -2.94 24.75
N LEU A 387 6.24 -2.67 24.68
CA LEU A 387 5.21 -3.70 24.70
C LEU A 387 4.56 -3.84 23.33
N HIS A 388 4.30 -5.08 22.92
CA HIS A 388 3.42 -5.43 21.83
C HIS A 388 2.41 -6.47 22.34
N PHE A 389 1.20 -6.52 21.78
CA PHE A 389 0.20 -7.51 22.22
C PHE A 389 -0.05 -8.58 21.16
N ARG A 390 0.12 -8.25 19.87
CA ARG A 390 0.15 -9.25 18.80
C ARG A 390 1.48 -10.01 18.80
N PRO A 391 1.49 -11.32 18.52
CA PRO A 391 2.72 -12.08 18.37
C PRO A 391 3.62 -11.48 17.28
N MET A 392 4.91 -11.33 17.59
CA MET A 392 5.94 -10.91 16.64
C MET A 392 7.00 -12.00 16.55
N THR A 393 7.58 -12.18 15.37
CA THR A 393 8.66 -13.15 15.17
C THR A 393 9.98 -12.65 15.76
N GLU A 394 10.93 -13.55 15.99
CA GLU A 394 12.28 -13.19 16.44
C GLU A 394 12.97 -12.20 15.49
N THR A 395 12.72 -12.34 14.19
CA THR A 395 13.18 -11.41 13.16
C THR A 395 12.62 -10.02 13.36
N GLN A 396 11.31 -9.88 13.56
CA GLN A 396 10.67 -8.58 13.78
C GLN A 396 11.11 -7.92 15.09
N LEU A 397 11.51 -8.71 16.08
CA LEU A 397 12.01 -8.23 17.37
C LEU A 397 13.49 -7.85 17.35
N GLU A 398 14.29 -8.38 16.41
CA GLU A 398 15.73 -8.11 16.31
C GLU A 398 16.07 -6.60 16.28
N PRO A 399 15.43 -5.74 15.46
CA PRO A 399 15.69 -4.30 15.45
C PRO A 399 15.62 -3.64 16.84
N TYR A 400 14.60 -3.99 17.63
CA TYR A 400 14.43 -3.43 18.99
C TYR A 400 15.53 -3.91 19.94
N ARG A 401 15.94 -5.17 19.83
CA ARG A 401 17.02 -5.75 20.64
C ARG A 401 18.38 -5.15 20.28
N LEU A 402 18.65 -4.89 19.00
CA LEU A 402 19.87 -4.20 18.55
C LEU A 402 19.99 -2.81 19.18
N LEU A 403 18.86 -2.11 19.35
CA LEU A 403 18.77 -0.80 20.03
C LEU A 403 18.72 -0.91 21.57
N GLY A 404 18.75 -2.12 22.12
CA GLY A 404 18.83 -2.39 23.56
C GLY A 404 17.50 -2.26 24.30
N LEU A 405 16.36 -2.29 23.62
CA LEU A 405 15.05 -2.29 24.28
C LEU A 405 14.79 -3.63 24.96
N ARG A 406 14.11 -3.58 26.10
CA ARG A 406 13.45 -4.73 26.71
C ARG A 406 12.11 -4.93 26.02
N ILE A 407 11.75 -6.20 25.80
CA ILE A 407 10.52 -6.58 25.10
C ILE A 407 9.53 -7.16 26.09
N GLY A 408 8.26 -6.80 25.95
CA GLY A 408 7.16 -7.56 26.51
C GLY A 408 6.07 -7.81 25.47
N ASP A 409 5.46 -8.97 25.61
CA ASP A 409 4.31 -9.41 24.83
C ASP A 409 3.07 -9.56 25.74
N ALA A 410 1.95 -10.04 25.20
CA ALA A 410 0.72 -10.26 25.97
C ALA A 410 0.90 -11.20 27.19
N SER A 411 1.87 -12.12 27.16
CA SER A 411 2.12 -13.06 28.26
C SER A 411 3.04 -12.50 29.34
N GLY A 412 3.77 -11.42 29.08
CA GLY A 412 4.70 -10.85 30.04
C GLY A 412 5.84 -10.04 29.44
N TRP A 413 6.68 -9.47 30.31
CA TRP A 413 7.75 -8.56 29.91
C TRP A 413 9.08 -8.88 30.58
N ILE A 414 10.17 -8.49 29.91
CA ILE A 414 11.50 -8.55 30.50
C ILE A 414 11.67 -7.38 31.46
N GLY A 415 11.86 -7.67 32.76
CA GLY A 415 12.11 -6.67 33.80
C GLY A 415 13.51 -6.04 33.69
N LYS A 416 13.77 -5.00 34.50
CA LYS A 416 15.07 -4.29 34.49
C LYS A 416 16.26 -5.19 34.87
N THR A 417 16.02 -6.28 35.59
CA THR A 417 17.02 -7.28 35.97
C THR A 417 17.24 -8.38 34.92
N GLY A 418 16.58 -8.28 33.76
CA GLY A 418 16.60 -9.31 32.72
C GLY A 418 15.65 -10.49 32.96
N LYS A 419 15.06 -10.62 34.16
CA LYS A 419 14.08 -11.67 34.46
C LYS A 419 12.73 -11.36 33.82
N ARG A 420 12.11 -12.37 33.22
CA ARG A 420 10.73 -12.31 32.72
C ARG A 420 9.76 -12.13 33.89
N ARG A 421 8.75 -11.29 33.69
CA ARG A 421 7.63 -11.04 34.61
C ARG A 421 6.32 -11.30 33.88
N THR A 422 5.30 -11.72 34.61
CA THR A 422 3.97 -12.02 34.10
C THR A 422 2.99 -11.01 34.68
N PRO A 423 2.04 -10.47 33.90
CA PRO A 423 1.01 -9.58 34.42
C PRO A 423 0.10 -10.34 35.38
N ARG A 424 -0.43 -9.65 36.41
CA ARG A 424 -1.36 -10.27 37.36
C ARG A 424 -2.66 -10.68 36.69
N LEU A 425 -3.21 -9.81 35.84
CA LEU A 425 -4.36 -10.12 35.01
C LEU A 425 -3.86 -10.56 33.64
N ARG A 426 -4.23 -11.79 33.25
CA ARG A 426 -3.82 -12.38 31.97
C ARG A 426 -4.38 -11.54 30.83
N CYS A 427 -3.51 -11.07 29.94
CA CYS A 427 -3.92 -10.48 28.67
C CYS A 427 -4.01 -11.58 27.61
N ASP A 428 -5.11 -11.58 26.86
CA ASP A 428 -5.27 -12.39 25.66
C ASP A 428 -4.66 -11.64 24.46
N ALA A 429 -3.89 -12.32 23.60
CA ALA A 429 -3.22 -11.68 22.47
C ALA A 429 -4.17 -11.36 21.31
N ASP A 430 -5.26 -12.12 21.19
CA ASP A 430 -6.22 -12.02 20.10
C ASP A 430 -7.43 -11.16 20.49
N HIS A 431 -7.87 -11.25 21.74
CA HIS A 431 -9.02 -10.50 22.27
C HIS A 431 -8.73 -9.88 23.64
N PRO A 432 -7.83 -8.88 23.72
CA PRO A 432 -7.42 -8.35 25.00
C PRO A 432 -8.53 -7.53 25.67
N ASP A 433 -8.86 -7.91 26.89
CA ASP A 433 -9.76 -7.16 27.77
C ASP A 433 -9.12 -5.81 28.20
N GLU A 434 -9.92 -4.74 28.25
CA GLU A 434 -9.44 -3.39 28.60
C GLU A 434 -8.88 -3.32 30.02
N ALA A 435 -9.53 -3.98 30.98
CA ALA A 435 -9.08 -4.01 32.37
C ALA A 435 -7.75 -4.78 32.49
N ALA A 436 -7.58 -5.86 31.73
CA ALA A 436 -6.33 -6.60 31.64
C ALA A 436 -5.18 -5.73 31.09
N ILE A 437 -5.43 -4.98 30.03
CA ILE A 437 -4.44 -4.05 29.45
C ILE A 437 -4.08 -2.96 30.45
N ASP A 438 -5.06 -2.31 31.07
CA ASP A 438 -4.80 -1.21 31.99
C ASP A 438 -4.03 -1.70 33.23
N SER A 439 -4.35 -2.90 33.75
CA SER A 439 -3.57 -3.55 34.81
C SER A 439 -2.13 -3.80 34.38
N TYR A 440 -1.93 -4.34 33.17
CA TYR A 440 -0.59 -4.61 32.65
C TYR A 440 0.21 -3.30 32.47
N LEU A 441 -0.37 -2.26 31.87
CA LEU A 441 0.29 -0.96 31.71
C LEU A 441 0.69 -0.35 33.07
N ALA A 442 -0.18 -0.45 34.08
CA ALA A 442 0.10 0.04 35.43
C ALA A 442 1.25 -0.71 36.12
N GLU A 443 1.35 -2.03 35.90
CA GLU A 443 2.39 -2.89 36.47
C GLU A 443 3.74 -2.76 35.75
N ALA A 444 3.73 -2.82 34.42
CA ALA A 444 4.92 -2.88 33.59
C ALA A 444 5.54 -1.51 33.34
N LYS A 445 4.71 -0.45 33.33
CA LYS A 445 5.09 0.95 33.10
C LYS A 445 6.01 1.08 31.87
N PRO A 446 5.52 0.72 30.68
CA PRO A 446 6.34 0.71 29.48
C PRO A 446 6.75 2.11 29.03
N ASP A 447 7.83 2.18 28.27
CA ASP A 447 8.30 3.41 27.63
C ASP A 447 7.66 3.63 26.26
N LEU A 448 7.16 2.54 25.65
CA LEU A 448 6.52 2.50 24.34
C LEU A 448 5.53 1.33 24.30
N VAL A 449 4.38 1.55 23.70
CA VAL A 449 3.43 0.51 23.33
C VAL A 449 3.26 0.55 21.82
N LEU A 450 3.40 -0.61 21.17
CA LEU A 450 3.16 -0.76 19.75
C LEU A 450 1.66 -0.86 19.48
N HIS A 451 1.25 -0.42 18.30
CA HIS A 451 -0.12 -0.59 17.81
C HIS A 451 -0.50 -2.07 17.80
N PHE A 452 -1.73 -2.38 18.20
CA PHE A 452 -2.32 -3.70 18.04
C PHE A 452 -3.82 -3.58 17.79
N GLY A 453 -4.41 -4.62 17.22
CA GLY A 453 -5.76 -4.60 16.63
C GLY A 453 -5.69 -4.46 15.12
N ASP A 454 -6.84 -4.36 14.46
CA ASP A 454 -6.95 -4.46 13.00
C ASP A 454 -6.61 -3.13 12.30
N GLY A 455 -5.65 -2.40 12.86
CA GLY A 455 -5.21 -1.08 12.42
C GLY A 455 -6.09 0.09 12.86
N GLU A 456 -7.32 -0.14 13.33
CA GLU A 456 -8.31 0.93 13.54
C GLU A 456 -8.71 1.17 15.02
N SER A 457 -8.71 0.13 15.87
CA SER A 457 -9.27 0.25 17.22
C SER A 457 -8.37 0.86 18.28
N ARG A 458 -7.05 0.71 18.15
CA ARG A 458 -6.08 1.17 19.17
C ARG A 458 -4.80 1.73 18.56
N GLY A 459 -4.99 2.82 17.83
CA GLY A 459 -3.93 3.62 17.21
C GLY A 459 -3.12 4.47 18.20
N GLU A 460 -2.25 5.34 17.65
CA GLU A 460 -1.36 6.21 18.44
C GLU A 460 -2.13 7.13 19.40
N TYR A 461 -3.34 7.54 19.01
CA TYR A 461 -4.18 8.43 19.79
C TYR A 461 -4.76 7.74 21.01
N GLU A 462 -5.17 6.49 20.89
CA GLU A 462 -5.68 5.69 22.00
C GLU A 462 -4.60 5.40 23.04
N TRP A 463 -3.37 5.15 22.60
CA TRP A 463 -2.22 5.02 23.49
C TRP A 463 -1.90 6.33 24.20
N ARG A 464 -1.92 7.45 23.48
CA ARG A 464 -1.67 8.78 24.06
C ARG A 464 -2.72 9.16 25.09
N LYS A 465 -4.00 8.81 24.90
CA LYS A 465 -5.07 9.00 25.90
C LYS A 465 -4.78 8.25 27.20
N ARG A 466 -4.16 7.07 27.11
CA ARG A 466 -3.67 6.28 28.26
C ARG A 466 -2.29 6.72 28.76
N ALA A 467 -1.84 7.91 28.38
CA ALA A 467 -0.52 8.45 28.67
C ALA A 467 0.67 7.55 28.22
N GLN A 468 0.43 6.67 27.26
CA GLN A 468 1.45 5.81 26.67
C GLN A 468 2.04 6.45 25.42
N VAL A 469 3.32 6.20 25.19
CA VAL A 469 3.97 6.56 23.92
C VAL A 469 3.65 5.47 22.90
N ALA A 470 3.27 5.87 21.71
CA ALA A 470 3.17 5.01 20.53
C ALA A 470 3.83 5.73 19.34
N LEU A 471 4.38 4.95 18.41
CA LEU A 471 4.90 5.50 17.16
C LEU A 471 3.72 6.01 16.31
N PRO A 472 3.85 7.12 15.58
CA PRO A 472 2.80 7.56 14.67
C PRO A 472 2.63 6.60 13.50
N PHE A 473 1.45 6.62 12.86
CA PHE A 473 1.29 5.94 11.59
C PHE A 473 2.25 6.54 10.55
N SER A 474 2.84 5.69 9.70
CA SER A 474 3.89 6.08 8.76
C SER A 474 3.81 5.21 7.51
N PRO A 475 4.21 5.72 6.32
CA PRO A 475 4.36 4.89 5.12
C PRO A 475 5.37 3.73 5.24
N PHE A 476 6.19 3.71 6.30
CA PHE A 476 7.11 2.61 6.67
C PHE A 476 6.49 1.63 7.68
N PHE A 477 5.20 1.78 8.00
CA PHE A 477 4.52 1.04 9.05
C PHE A 477 3.34 0.28 8.46
N ASP A 478 3.44 -1.06 8.42
CA ASP A 478 2.30 -1.94 8.12
C ASP A 478 1.34 -1.96 9.32
N ARG A 479 0.03 -1.96 9.07
CA ARG A 479 -1.05 -2.04 10.08
C ARG A 479 -0.88 -3.20 11.07
N LYS A 480 -0.13 -4.25 10.69
CA LYS A 480 0.21 -5.39 11.55
C LYS A 480 1.30 -5.11 12.62
N GLY A 481 1.81 -3.89 12.71
CA GLY A 481 2.79 -3.49 13.71
C GLY A 481 4.23 -3.65 13.22
N ASN A 482 4.82 -2.54 12.79
CA ASN A 482 6.23 -2.34 12.46
C ASN A 482 6.81 -3.23 11.36
N ALA A 483 6.97 -2.63 10.19
CA ALA A 483 7.82 -3.22 9.18
C ALA A 483 8.83 -2.18 8.73
N PHE A 484 9.81 -1.82 9.57
CA PHE A 484 10.91 -0.98 9.12
C PHE A 484 11.96 -1.83 8.40
N TRP A 485 11.73 -2.07 7.11
CA TRP A 485 12.54 -3.02 6.33
C TRP A 485 13.92 -2.50 5.96
N GLY A 486 14.85 -3.43 5.75
CA GLY A 486 16.20 -3.13 5.29
C GLY A 486 17.01 -2.30 6.29
N TYR A 487 18.21 -1.90 5.86
CA TYR A 487 19.11 -1.10 6.69
C TYR A 487 18.62 0.34 6.90
N ASP A 488 18.04 0.95 5.86
CA ASP A 488 17.49 2.31 5.94
C ASP A 488 16.24 2.35 6.82
N GLY A 489 15.35 1.35 6.71
CA GLY A 489 14.19 1.26 7.59
C GLY A 489 14.62 1.12 9.05
N PHE A 490 15.61 0.29 9.36
CA PHE A 490 16.17 0.20 10.71
C PHE A 490 16.66 1.56 11.25
N ALA A 491 17.33 2.36 10.42
CA ALA A 491 17.75 3.70 10.80
C ALA A 491 16.55 4.64 11.09
N CYS A 492 15.53 4.60 10.23
CA CYS A 492 14.28 5.35 10.45
C CYS A 492 13.54 4.92 11.73
N LEU A 493 13.50 3.61 12.03
CA LEU A 493 12.93 3.10 13.27
C LEU A 493 13.66 3.66 14.49
N ALA A 494 14.99 3.60 14.48
CA ALA A 494 15.80 4.09 15.60
C ALA A 494 15.57 5.58 15.87
N GLU A 495 15.51 6.39 14.82
CA GLU A 495 15.17 7.82 14.92
C GLU A 495 13.75 8.04 15.45
N ALA A 496 12.76 7.31 14.92
CA ALA A 496 11.36 7.42 15.35
C ALA A 496 11.20 7.04 16.83
N LEU A 497 11.87 5.98 17.28
CA LEU A 497 11.89 5.55 18.68
C LEU A 497 12.54 6.59 19.59
N ASP A 498 13.68 7.17 19.19
CA ASP A 498 14.37 8.22 19.95
C ASP A 498 13.46 9.45 20.11
N LYS A 499 12.89 9.91 19.00
CA LYS A 499 11.97 11.06 18.99
C LYS A 499 10.73 10.82 19.83
N ALA A 500 10.08 9.66 19.70
CA ALA A 500 8.86 9.35 20.43
C ALA A 500 9.12 9.21 21.93
N THR A 501 10.19 8.50 22.31
CA THR A 501 10.49 8.25 23.73
C THR A 501 11.10 9.45 24.44
N ASN A 502 11.65 10.44 23.73
CA ASN A 502 12.17 11.69 24.29
C ASN A 502 11.26 12.91 24.08
N ALA A 503 10.03 12.71 23.62
CA ALA A 503 9.11 13.81 23.34
C ALA A 503 8.73 14.59 24.61
N THR A 504 8.73 15.93 24.51
CA THR A 504 8.46 16.84 25.64
C THR A 504 7.05 16.71 26.22
N TRP A 505 6.09 16.27 25.41
CA TRP A 505 4.71 16.07 25.85
C TRP A 505 4.58 15.01 26.96
N ARG A 506 5.57 14.12 27.14
CA ARG A 506 5.57 13.17 28.27
C ARG A 506 5.61 13.87 29.62
N ARG A 507 6.10 15.11 29.69
CA ARG A 507 6.21 15.89 30.93
C ARG A 507 4.94 16.66 31.30
N ILE A 508 3.96 16.72 30.40
CA ILE A 508 2.71 17.51 30.59
C ILE A 508 1.48 16.62 30.87
N VAL A 509 1.66 15.30 31.03
CA VAL A 509 0.57 14.38 31.38
C VAL A 509 0.01 14.69 32.78
N ALA A 510 0.89 15.01 33.73
CA ALA A 510 0.48 15.44 35.05
C ALA A 510 0.15 16.94 35.04
N THR A 511 -1.01 17.30 35.58
CA THR A 511 -1.40 18.71 35.72
C THR A 511 -0.49 19.40 36.75
N PRO A 512 0.16 20.52 36.41
CA PRO A 512 1.14 21.16 37.29
C PRO A 512 0.59 21.53 38.69
N TRP A 513 -0.71 21.80 38.78
CA TRP A 513 -1.38 22.14 40.05
C TRP A 513 -1.69 20.94 40.94
N LYS A 514 -1.68 19.70 40.41
CA LYS A 514 -1.79 18.48 41.22
C LYS A 514 -0.46 17.99 41.78
N GLN A 515 0.67 18.55 41.33
CA GLN A 515 2.01 18.23 41.86
C GLN A 515 2.41 19.08 43.06
N ARG A 516 1.64 20.13 43.39
CA ARG A 516 1.88 21.06 44.49
C ARG A 516 1.07 20.75 45.76
N ALA A 517 0.34 19.63 45.79
CA ALA A 517 -0.46 19.19 46.93
C ALA A 517 0.24 18.06 47.69
#